data_AF-A0A3B8YK37-F1
#
_entry.id   AF-A0A3B8YK37-F1
#
_cell.length_a   1.000
_cell.length_b   1.000
_cell.length_c   1.000
_cell.angle_alpha   90.00
_cell.angle_beta   90.00
_cell.angle_gamma   90.00
#
_symmetry.space_group_name_H-M   'P 1'
#
loop_
_entity.id
_entity.type
_entity.pdbx_description
1 polymer ?
#
loop_
_entity_poly.entity_id
_entity_poly.type
_entity_poly.pdbx_seq_one_letter_code
_entity_poly.pdbx_strand_id
1 'polypeptide(L)'
;MKKYTFFLLLLFFFPSTNVVSQPVRIAILSDIHYLSPEIAQPGAALEKYETATGRNLSDLHAVLDKTLAEIEAAGTDILLITGDITNHGEKQSHIDFTKKLYPLQQRGMRI
;
A
#
# COMPACT_ATOMS: atom_id res chain seq x y z
N MET A 1 58.60 12.78 -8.95
CA MET A 1 57.64 13.44 -9.87
C MET A 1 56.55 12.51 -10.41
N LYS A 2 56.83 11.24 -10.77
CA LYS A 2 55.82 10.31 -11.33
C LYS A 2 54.70 9.83 -10.39
N LYS A 3 54.89 9.88 -9.05
CA LYS A 3 53.89 9.38 -8.07
C LYS A 3 52.65 10.28 -7.93
N TYR A 4 52.80 11.58 -8.14
CA TYR A 4 51.68 12.53 -8.07
C TYR A 4 50.88 12.59 -9.39
N THR A 5 51.51 12.24 -10.51
CA THR A 5 50.84 12.16 -11.82
C THR A 5 49.79 11.05 -11.86
N PHE A 6 50.05 9.92 -11.20
CA PHE A 6 49.08 8.82 -11.10
C PHE A 6 47.87 9.20 -10.23
N PHE A 7 48.10 9.95 -9.15
CA PHE A 7 47.04 10.42 -8.25
C PHE A 7 46.15 11.49 -8.91
N LEU A 8 46.76 12.38 -9.71
CA LEU A 8 46.01 13.35 -10.52
C LEU A 8 45.17 12.68 -11.61
N LEU A 9 45.65 11.59 -12.22
CA LEU A 9 44.89 10.85 -13.25
C LEU A 9 43.63 10.17 -12.67
N LEU A 10 43.68 9.74 -11.40
CA LEU A 10 42.56 9.09 -10.71
C LEU A 10 41.40 10.05 -10.43
N LEU A 11 41.69 11.34 -10.22
CA LEU A 11 40.70 12.39 -9.97
C LEU A 11 39.91 12.79 -11.23
N PHE A 12 40.45 12.57 -12.43
CA PHE A 12 39.77 12.84 -13.70
C PHE A 12 38.87 11.69 -14.19
N PHE A 13 38.89 10.54 -13.52
CA PHE A 13 38.08 9.36 -13.85
C PHE A 13 36.89 9.15 -12.91
N PHE A 14 36.44 10.19 -12.19
CA PHE A 14 35.11 10.16 -11.57
C PHE A 14 34.08 10.59 -12.62
N PRO A 15 33.36 9.66 -13.27
CA PRO A 15 32.23 10.05 -14.08
C PRO A 15 31.25 10.79 -13.18
N SER A 16 30.89 12.02 -13.56
CA SER A 16 29.77 12.72 -12.96
C SER A 16 28.52 11.90 -13.23
N THR A 17 28.17 10.99 -12.31
CA THR A 17 26.91 10.28 -12.38
C THR A 17 25.83 11.32 -12.15
N ASN A 18 25.15 11.74 -13.21
CA ASN A 18 23.89 12.45 -13.07
C ASN A 18 22.94 11.50 -12.34
N VAL A 19 22.73 11.73 -11.04
CA VAL A 19 21.69 11.03 -10.28
C VAL A 19 20.37 11.54 -10.84
N VAL A 20 19.82 10.81 -11.81
CA VAL A 20 18.43 11.04 -12.25
C VAL A 20 17.56 10.58 -11.09
N SER A 21 16.97 11.54 -10.39
CA SER A 21 15.94 11.24 -9.38
C SER A 21 14.79 10.52 -10.08
N GLN A 22 14.53 9.27 -9.69
CA GLN A 22 13.35 8.57 -10.17
C GLN A 22 12.09 9.26 -9.63
N PRO A 23 11.03 9.40 -10.42
CA PRO A 23 9.78 9.97 -9.94
C PRO A 23 9.17 9.04 -8.88
N VAL A 24 8.72 9.61 -7.77
CA VAL A 24 8.01 8.87 -6.72
C VAL A 24 6.57 8.67 -7.14
N ARG A 25 6.08 7.42 -7.08
CA ARG A 25 4.70 7.05 -7.36
C ARG A 25 3.92 6.92 -6.06
N ILE A 26 2.86 7.71 -5.94
CA ILE A 26 1.99 7.74 -4.76
C ILE A 26 0.59 7.29 -5.18
N ALA A 27 0.08 6.25 -4.52
CA ALA A 27 -1.32 5.87 -4.58
C ALA A 27 -2.06 6.44 -3.36
N ILE A 28 -3.33 6.79 -3.53
CA ILE A 28 -4.17 7.33 -2.45
C ILE A 28 -5.43 6.49 -2.36
N LEU A 29 -5.78 6.06 -1.15
CA LEU A 29 -6.98 5.27 -0.84
C LEU A 29 -7.70 5.88 0.37
N SER A 30 -9.03 5.81 0.39
CA SER A 30 -9.87 6.32 1.49
C SER A 30 -11.16 5.53 1.55
N ASP A 31 -11.90 5.64 2.67
CA ASP A 31 -13.29 5.19 2.81
C ASP A 31 -13.48 3.69 2.49
N ILE A 32 -12.50 2.89 2.92
CA ILE A 32 -12.46 1.44 2.69
C ILE A 32 -13.58 0.75 3.48
N HIS A 33 -13.92 1.27 4.66
CA HIS A 33 -14.90 0.69 5.58
C HIS A 33 -14.73 -0.83 5.76
N TYR A 34 -13.48 -1.28 5.90
CA TYR A 34 -13.16 -2.70 6.06
C TYR A 34 -13.88 -3.28 7.27
N LEU A 35 -14.57 -4.41 7.06
CA LEU A 35 -15.28 -5.15 8.10
C LEU A 35 -14.76 -6.58 8.15
N SER A 36 -14.14 -6.99 9.24
CA SER A 36 -13.54 -8.32 9.30
C SER A 36 -14.59 -9.43 9.14
N PRO A 37 -14.34 -10.45 8.28
CA PRO A 37 -15.21 -11.62 8.18
C PRO A 37 -15.24 -12.44 9.46
N GLU A 38 -14.26 -12.28 10.38
CA GLU A 38 -14.26 -12.97 11.67
C GLU A 38 -15.42 -12.48 12.56
N ILE A 39 -15.78 -11.19 12.46
CA ILE A 39 -16.85 -10.58 13.26
C ILE A 39 -18.16 -10.39 12.47
N ALA A 40 -18.11 -10.40 11.13
CA ALA A 40 -19.26 -10.30 10.24
C ALA A 40 -19.53 -11.63 9.54
N GLN A 41 -20.01 -12.60 10.33
CA GLN A 41 -20.35 -13.93 9.82
C GLN A 41 -21.66 -13.91 9.00
N PRO A 42 -21.82 -14.81 8.01
CA PRO A 42 -23.06 -14.96 7.27
C PRO A 42 -24.27 -15.20 8.18
N GLY A 43 -25.37 -14.53 7.89
CA GLY A 43 -26.65 -14.69 8.59
C GLY A 43 -27.52 -13.44 8.52
N ALA A 44 -28.72 -13.52 9.10
CA ALA A 44 -29.75 -12.48 9.01
C ALA A 44 -29.27 -11.08 9.45
N ALA A 45 -28.33 -10.99 10.40
CA ALA A 45 -27.76 -9.72 10.83
C ALA A 45 -26.91 -9.07 9.73
N LEU A 46 -26.05 -9.85 9.07
CA LEU A 46 -25.25 -9.37 7.94
C LEU A 46 -26.15 -9.02 6.77
N GLU A 47 -27.10 -9.87 6.39
CA GLU A 47 -28.06 -9.61 5.31
C GLU A 47 -28.83 -8.30 5.52
N LYS A 48 -29.29 -8.05 6.74
CA LYS A 48 -29.98 -6.79 7.10
C LYS A 48 -29.04 -5.60 6.99
N TYR A 49 -27.79 -5.74 7.43
CA TYR A 49 -26.78 -4.70 7.31
C TYR A 49 -26.47 -4.37 5.84
N GLU A 50 -26.23 -5.39 5.01
CA GLU A 50 -25.93 -5.21 3.59
C GLU A 50 -27.13 -4.59 2.84
N THR A 51 -28.35 -5.02 3.17
CA THR A 51 -29.59 -4.44 2.61
C THR A 51 -29.77 -2.98 3.02
N ALA A 52 -29.50 -2.64 4.28
CA ALA A 52 -29.68 -1.28 4.79
C ALA A 52 -28.62 -0.29 4.29
N THR A 53 -27.39 -0.77 4.06
CA THR A 53 -26.26 0.07 3.66
C THR A 53 -25.97 0.04 2.16
N GLY A 54 -26.47 -0.96 1.44
CA GLY A 54 -26.07 -1.25 0.06
C GLY A 54 -24.64 -1.76 -0.07
N ARG A 55 -23.95 -2.07 1.04
CA ARG A 55 -22.56 -2.53 1.06
C ARG A 55 -22.53 -4.04 1.19
N ASN A 56 -22.38 -4.75 0.07
CA ASN A 56 -22.13 -6.18 0.10
C ASN A 56 -20.69 -6.44 0.58
N LEU A 57 -20.55 -7.30 1.60
CA LEU A 57 -19.27 -7.54 2.26
C LEU A 57 -18.31 -8.30 1.35
N SER A 58 -18.77 -9.32 0.62
CA SER A 58 -17.91 -10.04 -0.31
C SER A 58 -17.36 -9.13 -1.41
N ASP A 59 -18.19 -8.24 -1.97
CA ASP A 59 -17.78 -7.31 -3.01
C ASP A 59 -16.79 -6.27 -2.48
N LEU A 60 -17.02 -5.73 -1.28
CA LEU A 60 -16.11 -4.79 -0.63
C LEU A 60 -14.71 -5.39 -0.50
N HIS A 61 -14.61 -6.65 -0.06
CA HIS A 61 -13.34 -7.34 0.08
C HIS A 61 -12.68 -7.64 -1.28
N ALA A 62 -13.46 -8.07 -2.26
CA ALA A 62 -12.96 -8.36 -3.60
C ALA A 62 -12.44 -7.10 -4.31
N VAL A 63 -13.15 -5.97 -4.18
CA VAL A 63 -12.72 -4.67 -4.70
C VAL A 63 -11.42 -4.24 -4.03
N LEU A 64 -11.33 -4.28 -2.70
CA LEU A 64 -10.12 -3.93 -1.98
C LEU A 64 -8.92 -4.78 -2.44
N ASP A 65 -9.09 -6.09 -2.53
CA ASP A 65 -8.01 -7.01 -2.95
C ASP A 65 -7.51 -6.71 -4.35
N LYS A 66 -8.44 -6.45 -5.28
CA LYS A 66 -8.10 -6.05 -6.64
C LYS A 66 -7.38 -4.70 -6.67
N THR A 67 -7.87 -3.71 -5.94
CA THR A 67 -7.26 -2.38 -5.86
C THR A 67 -5.85 -2.44 -5.30
N LEU A 68 -5.62 -3.19 -4.22
CA LEU A 68 -4.27 -3.37 -3.67
C LEU A 68 -3.32 -4.05 -4.67
N ALA A 69 -3.80 -5.06 -5.41
CA ALA A 69 -3.02 -5.70 -6.46
C ALA A 69 -2.66 -4.74 -7.62
N GLU A 70 -3.59 -3.88 -8.03
CA GLU A 70 -3.36 -2.86 -9.06
C GLU A 70 -2.36 -1.79 -8.58
N ILE A 71 -2.45 -1.36 -7.32
CA ILE A 71 -1.51 -0.43 -6.69
C ILE A 71 -0.09 -1.03 -6.66
N GLU A 72 0.02 -2.32 -6.30
CA GLU A 72 1.28 -3.05 -6.34
C GLU A 72 1.86 -3.13 -7.76
N ALA A 73 1.03 -3.55 -8.73
CA ALA A 73 1.43 -3.71 -10.13
C ALA A 73 1.86 -2.39 -10.80
N ALA A 74 1.35 -1.25 -10.32
CA ALA A 74 1.75 0.08 -10.78
C ALA A 74 3.18 0.48 -10.36
N GLY A 75 3.85 -0.31 -9.51
CA GLY A 75 5.17 0.04 -8.96
C GLY A 75 5.07 1.25 -8.03
N THR A 76 4.05 1.26 -7.17
CA THR A 76 3.81 2.32 -6.19
C THR A 76 4.88 2.30 -5.10
N ASP A 77 5.46 3.46 -4.81
CA ASP A 77 6.43 3.62 -3.72
C ASP A 77 5.74 3.93 -2.38
N ILE A 78 4.67 4.72 -2.42
CA ILE A 78 3.92 5.19 -1.25
C ILE A 78 2.42 4.97 -1.45
N LEU A 79 1.77 4.27 -0.54
CA LEU A 79 0.31 4.19 -0.44
C LEU A 79 -0.16 5.06 0.73
N LEU A 80 -0.85 6.16 0.44
CA LEU A 80 -1.45 7.01 1.47
C LEU A 80 -2.90 6.60 1.72
N ILE A 81 -3.22 6.22 2.96
CA ILE A 81 -4.59 5.89 3.38
C ILE A 81 -5.16 7.03 4.23
N THR A 82 -6.15 7.76 3.71
CA THR A 82 -6.52 9.08 4.26
C THR A 82 -7.67 9.08 5.27
N GLY A 83 -8.31 7.94 5.56
CA GLY A 83 -9.40 7.88 6.52
C GLY A 83 -10.32 6.70 6.29
N ASP A 84 -11.31 6.54 7.19
CA ASP A 84 -12.39 5.55 7.12
C ASP A 84 -11.93 4.15 6.70
N ILE A 85 -10.89 3.69 7.39
CA ILE A 85 -10.23 2.40 7.12
C ILE A 85 -11.15 1.24 7.46
N THR A 86 -11.81 1.30 8.62
CA THR A 86 -12.69 0.25 9.14
C THR A 86 -14.13 0.73 9.16
N ASN A 87 -15.08 -0.20 9.21
CA ASN A 87 -16.50 0.14 9.12
C ASN A 87 -16.97 1.01 10.29
N HIS A 88 -16.73 0.58 11.54
CA HIS A 88 -17.03 1.36 12.75
C HIS A 88 -15.91 1.29 13.81
N GLY A 89 -14.64 1.16 13.39
CA GLY A 89 -13.51 1.15 14.33
C GLY A 89 -13.31 -0.18 15.05
N GLU A 90 -13.80 -1.30 14.50
CA GLU A 90 -13.68 -2.59 15.18
C GLU A 90 -12.21 -3.03 15.26
N LYS A 91 -11.76 -3.40 16.46
CA LYS A 91 -10.38 -3.84 16.69
C LYS A 91 -9.96 -4.96 15.74
N GLN A 92 -10.83 -5.95 15.54
CA GLN A 92 -10.55 -7.08 14.66
C GLN A 92 -10.43 -6.64 13.19
N SER A 93 -11.28 -5.72 12.73
CA SER A 93 -11.17 -5.10 11.40
C SER A 93 -9.81 -4.44 11.20
N HIS A 94 -9.29 -3.72 12.20
CA HIS A 94 -7.94 -3.15 12.12
C HIS A 94 -6.85 -4.22 12.01
N ILE A 95 -6.92 -5.25 12.86
CA ILE A 95 -5.95 -6.37 12.85
C ILE A 95 -5.95 -7.04 11.47
N ASP A 96 -7.12 -7.38 10.94
CA ASP A 96 -7.21 -8.08 9.65
C ASP A 96 -6.85 -7.19 8.46
N PHE A 97 -7.18 -5.90 8.52
CA PHE A 97 -6.74 -4.95 7.51
C PHE A 97 -5.21 -4.83 7.46
N THR A 98 -4.51 -4.82 8.61
CA THR A 98 -3.03 -4.83 8.59
C THR A 98 -2.45 -6.06 7.89
N LYS A 99 -3.12 -7.22 7.96
CA LYS A 99 -2.69 -8.42 7.22
C LYS A 99 -2.77 -8.22 5.70
N LYS A 100 -3.73 -7.44 5.20
CA LYS A 100 -3.84 -7.08 3.77
C LYS A 100 -2.68 -6.19 3.31
N LEU A 101 -2.20 -5.31 4.18
CA LEU A 101 -1.13 -4.36 3.88
C LEU A 101 0.29 -4.96 3.99
N TYR A 102 0.46 -5.95 4.84
CA TYR A 102 1.78 -6.53 5.15
C TYR A 102 2.56 -7.03 3.93
N PRO A 103 1.95 -7.73 2.94
CA PRO A 103 2.66 -8.14 1.73
C PRO A 103 3.19 -6.96 0.89
N LEU A 104 2.48 -5.83 0.87
CA LEU A 104 2.90 -4.63 0.15
C LEU A 104 4.13 -3.99 0.84
N GLN A 105 4.10 -3.92 2.18
CA GLN A 105 5.22 -3.42 2.98
C GLN A 105 6.46 -4.29 2.81
N GLN A 106 6.32 -5.62 2.78
CA GLN A 106 7.45 -6.54 2.56
C GLN A 106 8.13 -6.35 1.20
N ARG A 107 7.38 -5.85 0.20
CA ARG A 107 7.91 -5.55 -1.15
C ARG A 107 8.50 -4.14 -1.25
N GLY A 108 8.56 -3.40 -0.14
CA GLY A 108 9.20 -2.10 -0.05
C GLY A 108 8.27 -0.90 -0.18
N MET A 109 6.96 -1.11 -0.33
CA MET A 109 5.98 -0.02 -0.36
C MET A 109 5.86 0.62 1.03
N ARG A 110 5.94 1.95 1.10
CA ARG A 110 5.62 2.72 2.31
C ARG A 110 4.13 2.92 2.40
N ILE A 111 3.54 2.72 3.57
CA ILE A 111 2.12 2.91 3.84
C ILE A 111 1.99 3.77 5.08
#